data_AF-A0A2E0RQ49-F1
#
_entry.id   AF-A0A2E0RQ49-F1
#
_cell.length_a   1.000
_cell.length_b   1.000
_cell.length_c   1.000
_cell.angle_alpha   90.00
_cell.angle_beta   90.00
_cell.angle_gamma   90.00
#
_symmetry.space_group_name_H-M   'P 1'
#
loop_
_entity.id
_entity.type
_entity.pdbx_description
1 polymer ?
#
loop_
_entity_poly.entity_id
_entity_poly.type
_entity_poly.pdbx_seq_one_letter_code
_entity_poly.pdbx_strand_id
1 'polypeptide(L)'
;MCSTMPETLPTACGAGIRRGKMTVTRHSEGRRRSSGAHMQRGSLRLGTWLGIRVNLHWSVAVIALVLASSLAGGVGWYAASVGVVGFLVSILVHEFAHALTARRYDVDTESIQLWALGGIARLKSESPSARAEGWIAAAGPLASCALAGLFGAVWWWGTGADTAGAFETMLFWLAIINALLGGFNLLPGAPLDGGRIVKAVRWGQHGNRYRAAREAGQAGTGLAWLLIGLGFLLVVRSDGGLWWLIVGLFILVNAQVEIRAAAVGERLDGLTVGDLTWYGLAHAGPDMDADSMLWQRGRLGNVGGVLVTDAAGGPQGLVLEDQLWNVPAEDRPWVLLTQLMVPLEGITRASPDEPLSSVLPRLDPRRPAVTVWRDDRLVGLISPDRLMERIRAATR
;
A
#
# COMPACT_ATOMS: atom_id res chain seq x y z
N MET A 1 -61.05 -40.46 -29.26
CA MET A 1 -60.45 -40.59 -30.60
C MET A 1 -60.04 -39.21 -31.10
N CYS A 2 -58.86 -39.15 -31.73
CA CYS A 2 -58.18 -38.04 -32.42
C CYS A 2 -59.10 -37.04 -33.15
N SER A 3 -58.82 -35.72 -33.05
CA SER A 3 -58.11 -34.88 -34.06
C SER A 3 -59.09 -34.32 -35.12
N THR A 4 -59.02 -33.12 -35.71
CA THR A 4 -57.91 -32.28 -36.18
C THR A 4 -58.48 -30.92 -36.66
N MET A 5 -57.63 -29.89 -36.84
CA MET A 5 -57.90 -28.56 -37.43
C MET A 5 -58.37 -28.58 -38.92
N PRO A 6 -58.66 -27.42 -39.58
CA PRO A 6 -57.60 -26.70 -40.33
C PRO A 6 -57.75 -25.15 -40.55
N GLU A 7 -56.58 -24.51 -40.76
CA GLU A 7 -56.15 -23.54 -41.81
C GLU A 7 -56.85 -22.18 -42.18
N THR A 8 -56.05 -21.10 -42.03
CA THR A 8 -55.59 -20.02 -42.98
C THR A 8 -56.50 -18.98 -43.69
N LEU A 9 -56.18 -17.69 -43.41
CA LEU A 9 -55.87 -16.48 -44.26
C LEU A 9 -56.80 -16.00 -45.42
N PRO A 10 -56.88 -14.66 -45.67
CA PRO A 10 -56.03 -13.95 -46.67
C PRO A 10 -55.51 -12.53 -46.23
N THR A 11 -54.26 -12.11 -46.52
CA THR A 11 -53.74 -11.15 -47.58
C THR A 11 -54.54 -9.84 -47.82
N ALA A 12 -54.00 -8.66 -48.16
CA ALA A 12 -52.69 -8.00 -48.23
C ALA A 12 -52.91 -6.52 -48.66
N CYS A 13 -52.07 -5.56 -48.25
CA CYS A 13 -51.60 -4.43 -49.11
C CYS A 13 -50.56 -3.57 -48.38
N GLY A 14 -49.43 -3.26 -49.05
CA GLY A 14 -48.32 -2.48 -48.51
C GLY A 14 -48.23 -1.06 -49.08
N ALA A 15 -47.48 -0.18 -48.41
CA ALA A 15 -46.86 1.01 -48.99
C ALA A 15 -45.75 1.59 -48.09
N GLY A 16 -44.56 1.78 -48.66
CA GLY A 16 -43.86 3.08 -48.63
C GLY A 16 -43.03 3.47 -47.40
N ILE A 17 -41.72 3.24 -47.51
CA ILE A 17 -40.64 3.74 -46.65
C ILE A 17 -40.55 5.27 -46.67
N ARG A 18 -40.45 5.93 -45.50
CA ARG A 18 -39.74 7.22 -45.34
C ARG A 18 -38.83 7.20 -44.11
N ARG A 19 -37.53 7.43 -44.37
CA ARG A 19 -36.44 7.57 -43.41
C ARG A 19 -36.69 8.77 -42.49
N GLY A 20 -37.01 8.51 -41.22
CA GLY A 20 -36.92 9.48 -40.13
C GLY A 20 -35.54 9.40 -39.48
N LYS A 21 -34.79 10.51 -39.48
CA LYS A 21 -33.48 10.65 -38.83
C LYS A 21 -33.61 10.30 -37.33
N MET A 22 -32.93 9.25 -36.89
CA MET A 22 -32.59 9.06 -35.48
C MET A 22 -31.62 10.16 -35.07
N THR A 23 -32.13 11.15 -34.34
CA THR A 23 -31.30 12.10 -33.63
C THR A 23 -30.72 11.37 -32.41
N VAL A 24 -29.50 10.87 -32.56
CA VAL A 24 -28.68 10.35 -31.46
C VAL A 24 -28.40 11.54 -30.53
N THR A 25 -29.16 11.67 -29.46
CA THR A 25 -28.82 12.53 -28.34
C THR A 25 -27.60 11.92 -27.65
N ARG A 26 -26.42 12.45 -28.00
CA ARG A 26 -25.18 12.25 -27.23
C ARG A 26 -25.44 12.73 -25.81
N HIS A 27 -25.61 11.80 -24.87
CA HIS A 27 -25.41 12.12 -23.46
C HIS A 27 -23.95 12.53 -23.30
N SER A 28 -23.75 13.81 -23.05
CA SER A 28 -22.48 14.38 -22.64
C SER A 28 -22.03 13.67 -21.37
N GLU A 29 -20.96 12.89 -21.46
CA GLU A 29 -20.17 12.43 -20.32
C GLU A 29 -19.72 13.65 -19.53
N GLY A 30 -20.48 13.97 -18.49
CA GLY A 30 -20.06 14.87 -17.44
C GLY A 30 -18.88 14.21 -16.73
N ARG A 31 -17.68 14.56 -17.17
CA ARG A 31 -16.39 14.26 -16.55
C ARG A 31 -16.40 14.86 -15.13
N ARG A 32 -17.02 14.16 -14.18
CA ARG A 32 -16.97 14.51 -12.76
C ARG A 32 -15.52 14.37 -12.33
N ARG A 33 -14.84 15.51 -12.23
CA ARG A 33 -13.59 15.65 -11.50
C ARG A 33 -13.89 15.25 -10.05
N SER A 34 -13.58 14.02 -9.70
CA SER A 34 -13.42 13.60 -8.32
C SER A 34 -12.16 14.27 -7.77
N SER A 35 -12.28 15.55 -7.40
CA SER A 35 -11.38 16.16 -6.42
C SER A 35 -11.71 15.59 -5.04
N GLY A 36 -11.49 14.28 -4.88
CA GLY A 36 -11.36 13.63 -3.58
C GLY A 36 -9.98 13.97 -3.04
N ALA A 37 -9.81 15.20 -2.57
CA ALA A 37 -8.69 15.53 -1.70
C ALA A 37 -8.91 14.81 -0.36
N HIS A 38 -8.63 13.51 -0.34
CA HIS A 38 -8.27 12.84 0.90
C HIS A 38 -6.99 13.52 1.38
N MET A 39 -7.15 14.56 2.22
CA MET A 39 -6.08 15.03 3.08
C MET A 39 -5.67 13.84 3.95
N GLN A 40 -4.66 13.09 3.51
CA GLN A 40 -3.85 12.32 4.44
C GLN A 40 -3.22 13.36 5.36
N ARG A 41 -3.78 13.46 6.58
CA ARG A 41 -3.47 14.48 7.59
C ARG A 41 -1.95 14.70 7.63
N GLY A 42 -1.48 15.87 7.19
CA GLY A 42 -0.07 16.27 7.26
C GLY A 42 0.77 16.12 5.98
N SER A 43 0.22 15.66 4.85
CA SER A 43 0.96 15.61 3.57
C SER A 43 0.40 16.57 2.50
N LEU A 44 1.28 17.34 1.88
CA LEU A 44 0.99 18.21 0.74
C LEU A 44 1.25 17.44 -0.56
N ARG A 45 0.26 17.38 -1.46
CA ARG A 45 0.45 16.77 -2.77
C ARG A 45 1.22 17.74 -3.68
N LEU A 46 2.45 17.38 -4.06
CA LEU A 46 3.29 18.16 -4.97
C LEU A 46 2.83 18.02 -6.43
N GLY A 47 2.37 16.83 -6.82
CA GLY A 47 1.90 16.58 -8.17
C GLY A 47 1.95 15.12 -8.58
N THR A 48 1.90 14.89 -9.89
CA THR A 48 2.07 13.56 -10.49
C THR A 48 3.13 13.66 -11.58
N TRP A 49 4.27 13.01 -11.37
CA TRP A 49 5.41 13.03 -12.27
C TRP A 49 5.69 11.61 -12.74
N LEU A 50 5.87 11.42 -14.05
CA LEU A 50 6.07 10.10 -14.68
C LEU A 50 4.98 9.06 -14.34
N GLY A 51 3.76 9.53 -14.04
CA GLY A 51 2.63 8.69 -13.61
C GLY A 51 2.60 8.35 -12.12
N ILE A 52 3.57 8.83 -11.34
CA ILE A 52 3.70 8.55 -9.91
C ILE A 52 3.27 9.78 -9.10
N ARG A 53 2.42 9.58 -8.09
CA ARG A 53 1.98 10.67 -7.19
C ARG A 53 3.08 10.98 -6.17
N VAL A 54 3.50 12.24 -6.10
CA VAL A 54 4.51 12.69 -5.13
C VAL A 54 3.84 13.50 -4.02
N ASN A 55 4.03 13.08 -2.77
CA ASN A 55 3.49 13.73 -1.58
C ASN A 55 4.62 14.13 -0.64
N LEU A 56 4.50 15.29 -0.02
CA LEU A 56 5.48 15.87 0.90
C LEU A 56 4.87 16.01 2.28
N HIS A 57 5.40 15.28 3.27
CA HIS A 57 4.95 15.42 4.64
C HIS A 57 5.56 16.69 5.29
N TRP A 58 4.82 17.34 6.19
CA TRP A 58 5.29 18.57 6.87
C TRP A 58 6.63 18.42 7.59
N SER A 59 6.97 17.19 8.00
CA SER A 59 8.25 16.89 8.65
C SER A 59 9.45 17.16 7.74
N VAL A 60 9.27 17.18 6.41
CA VAL A 60 10.33 17.57 5.47
C VAL A 60 10.70 19.04 5.62
N ALA A 61 9.74 19.91 5.94
CA ALA A 61 10.05 21.32 6.18
C ALA A 61 10.92 21.50 7.44
N VAL A 62 10.70 20.68 8.47
CA VAL A 62 11.51 20.71 9.70
C VAL A 62 12.95 20.29 9.42
N ILE A 63 13.17 19.16 8.73
CA ILE A 63 14.54 18.72 8.41
C ILE A 63 15.22 19.68 7.43
N ALA A 64 14.48 20.24 6.47
CA ALA A 64 14.99 21.25 5.56
C ALA A 64 15.49 22.49 6.30
N LEU A 65 14.75 22.95 7.32
CA LEU A 65 15.17 24.08 8.15
C LEU A 65 16.42 23.75 8.98
N VAL A 66 16.50 22.55 9.56
CA VAL A 66 17.70 22.12 10.33
C VAL A 66 18.92 22.06 9.44
N LEU A 67 18.82 21.45 8.25
CA LEU A 67 19.91 21.38 7.27
C LEU A 67 20.29 22.75 6.74
N ALA A 68 19.32 23.61 6.43
CA ALA A 68 19.57 24.97 5.97
C ALA A 68 20.29 25.78 7.05
N SER A 69 19.88 25.65 8.31
CA SER A 69 20.52 26.33 9.45
C SER A 69 21.98 25.87 9.62
N SER A 70 22.22 24.56 9.50
CA SER A 70 23.57 23.98 9.58
C SER A 70 24.48 24.49 8.47
N LEU A 71 23.95 24.69 7.26
CA LEU A 71 24.72 25.11 6.09
C LEU A 71 24.86 26.64 6.03
N ALA A 72 23.86 27.40 6.49
CA ALA A 72 23.80 28.85 6.43
C ALA A 72 24.96 29.53 7.17
N GLY A 73 25.50 28.91 8.23
CA GLY A 73 26.67 29.43 8.93
C GLY A 73 27.93 29.53 8.06
N GLY A 74 28.04 28.71 7.01
CA GLY A 74 29.19 28.71 6.09
C GLY A 74 28.93 29.41 4.75
N VAL A 75 27.70 29.39 4.24
CA VAL A 75 27.39 29.85 2.86
C VAL A 75 26.31 30.93 2.78
N GLY A 76 25.70 31.31 3.91
CA GLY A 76 24.55 32.20 3.97
C GLY A 76 23.22 31.52 3.62
N TRP A 77 22.11 32.14 4.05
CA TRP A 77 20.76 31.55 3.94
C TRP A 77 20.30 31.27 2.51
N TYR A 78 20.66 32.12 1.55
CA TYR A 78 20.26 31.93 0.16
C TYR A 78 20.90 30.65 -0.42
N ALA A 79 22.23 30.53 -0.36
CA ALA A 79 22.94 29.36 -0.87
C ALA A 79 22.58 28.10 -0.07
N ALA A 80 22.38 28.21 1.25
CA ALA A 80 21.93 27.09 2.07
C ALA A 80 20.54 26.57 1.62
N SER A 81 19.61 27.48 1.32
CA SER A 81 18.27 27.13 0.84
C SER A 81 18.35 26.42 -0.51
N VAL A 82 19.17 26.92 -1.44
CA VAL A 82 19.40 26.28 -2.75
C VAL A 82 20.01 24.89 -2.58
N GLY A 83 21.00 24.74 -1.70
CA GLY A 83 21.63 23.45 -1.39
C GLY A 83 20.64 22.44 -0.81
N VAL A 84 19.81 22.85 0.14
CA VAL A 84 18.77 21.99 0.71
C VAL A 84 17.73 21.58 -0.33
N VAL A 85 17.29 22.50 -1.19
CA VAL A 85 16.40 22.15 -2.31
C VAL A 85 17.07 21.14 -3.24
N GLY A 86 18.35 21.33 -3.57
CA GLY A 86 19.13 20.38 -4.35
C GLY A 86 19.23 19.00 -3.69
N PHE A 87 19.35 18.94 -2.37
CA PHE A 87 19.33 17.69 -1.62
C PHE A 87 17.95 17.01 -1.65
N LEU A 88 16.86 17.76 -1.49
CA LEU A 88 15.51 17.21 -1.64
C LEU A 88 15.25 16.65 -3.04
N VAL A 89 15.76 17.34 -4.07
CA VAL A 89 15.75 16.82 -5.46
C VAL A 89 16.58 15.55 -5.56
N SER A 90 17.72 15.47 -4.87
CA SER A 90 18.54 14.25 -4.84
C SER A 90 17.81 13.06 -4.20
N ILE A 91 17.09 13.27 -3.10
CA ILE A 91 16.22 12.25 -2.50
C ILE A 91 15.13 11.83 -3.48
N LEU A 92 14.50 12.79 -4.18
CA LEU A 92 13.51 12.44 -5.21
C LEU A 92 14.12 11.59 -6.33
N VAL A 93 15.30 11.96 -6.83
CA VAL A 93 16.00 11.19 -7.87
C VAL A 93 16.31 9.77 -7.38
N HIS A 94 16.74 9.62 -6.12
CA HIS A 94 16.94 8.32 -5.47
C HIS A 94 15.66 7.47 -5.49
N GLU A 95 14.54 8.01 -5.02
CA GLU A 95 13.24 7.31 -5.02
C GLU A 95 12.73 7.00 -6.44
N PHE A 96 12.91 7.94 -7.38
CA PHE A 96 12.55 7.72 -8.78
C PHE A 96 13.41 6.62 -9.41
N ALA A 97 14.67 6.45 -9.02
CA ALA A 97 15.51 5.38 -9.53
C ALA A 97 14.96 3.99 -9.13
N HIS A 98 14.49 3.83 -7.88
CA HIS A 98 13.77 2.63 -7.46
C HIS A 98 12.51 2.40 -8.30
N ALA A 99 11.65 3.42 -8.39
CA ALA A 99 10.35 3.30 -9.07
C ALA A 99 10.50 3.01 -10.58
N LEU A 100 11.45 3.66 -11.25
CA LEU A 100 11.74 3.42 -12.67
C LEU A 100 12.33 2.04 -12.91
N THR A 101 13.16 1.54 -12.01
CA THR A 101 13.70 0.18 -12.10
C THR A 101 12.63 -0.87 -11.83
N ALA A 102 11.76 -0.63 -10.83
CA ALA A 102 10.62 -1.49 -10.52
C ALA A 102 9.67 -1.63 -11.71
N ARG A 103 9.40 -0.51 -12.41
CA ARG A 103 8.57 -0.51 -13.62
C ARG A 103 9.12 -1.39 -14.75
N ARG A 104 10.44 -1.58 -14.85
CA ARG A 104 11.04 -2.52 -15.82
C ARG A 104 10.79 -3.98 -15.48
N TYR A 105 10.44 -4.27 -14.24
CA TYR A 105 10.06 -5.60 -13.75
C TYR A 105 8.54 -5.75 -13.57
N ASP A 106 7.74 -4.88 -14.19
CA ASP A 106 6.27 -4.88 -14.12
C ASP A 106 5.71 -4.66 -12.69
N VAL A 107 6.49 -3.99 -11.84
CA VAL A 107 6.08 -3.59 -10.50
C VAL A 107 5.71 -2.11 -10.51
N ASP A 108 4.42 -1.84 -10.46
CA ASP A 108 3.87 -0.49 -10.43
C ASP A 108 4.12 0.23 -9.10
N THR A 109 4.40 1.53 -9.16
CA THR A 109 4.52 2.41 -7.97
C THR A 109 3.26 3.26 -7.81
N GLU A 110 2.62 3.20 -6.64
CA GLU A 110 1.36 3.90 -6.36
C GLU A 110 1.56 5.37 -5.95
N SER A 111 2.59 5.62 -5.14
CA SER A 111 2.98 6.96 -4.70
C SER A 111 4.39 6.95 -4.10
N ILE A 112 5.08 8.10 -4.20
CA ILE A 112 6.30 8.41 -3.46
C ILE A 112 5.94 9.43 -2.38
N GLN A 113 6.26 9.11 -1.13
CA GLN A 113 6.01 9.99 0.01
C GLN A 113 7.33 10.39 0.65
N LEU A 114 7.60 11.68 0.72
CA LEU A 114 8.79 12.21 1.38
C LEU A 114 8.48 12.57 2.83
N TRP A 115 9.35 12.13 3.75
CA TRP A 115 9.31 12.35 5.19
C TRP A 115 10.68 12.85 5.69
N ALA A 116 10.75 13.35 6.92
CA ALA A 116 12.00 13.87 7.51
C ALA A 116 13.19 12.91 7.46
N LEU A 117 12.95 11.60 7.50
CA LEU A 117 13.98 10.56 7.53
C LEU A 117 14.23 9.90 6.16
N GLY A 118 13.58 10.35 5.08
CA GLY A 118 13.74 9.79 3.73
C GLY A 118 12.47 9.76 2.89
N GLY A 119 12.51 9.08 1.75
CA GLY A 119 11.35 8.77 0.94
C GLY A 119 10.85 7.34 1.19
N ILE A 120 9.55 7.13 1.02
CA ILE A 120 8.96 5.79 0.97
C ILE A 120 8.18 5.69 -0.33
N ALA A 121 8.65 4.85 -1.25
CA ALA A 121 7.92 4.43 -2.43
C ALA A 121 6.94 3.30 -2.07
N ARG A 122 5.63 3.54 -2.24
CA ARG A 122 4.61 2.50 -2.11
C ARG A 122 4.47 1.75 -3.43
N LEU A 123 4.88 0.50 -3.46
CA LEU A 123 4.71 -0.41 -4.60
C LEU A 123 3.33 -1.07 -4.54
N LYS A 124 2.73 -1.33 -5.71
CA LYS A 124 1.39 -1.98 -5.81
C LYS A 124 1.44 -3.49 -5.61
N SER A 125 2.60 -4.08 -5.86
CA SER A 125 2.82 -5.54 -5.82
C SER A 125 4.22 -5.84 -5.30
N GLU A 126 4.42 -7.08 -4.87
CA GLU A 126 5.73 -7.57 -4.45
C GLU A 126 6.65 -7.82 -5.65
N SER A 127 7.96 -7.81 -5.43
CA SER A 127 8.96 -8.07 -6.46
C SER A 127 8.83 -9.51 -7.01
N PRO A 128 8.86 -9.70 -8.34
CA PRO A 128 8.60 -11.01 -8.97
C PRO A 128 9.76 -12.01 -8.82
N SER A 129 10.97 -11.55 -8.49
CA SER A 129 12.14 -12.42 -8.32
C SER A 129 13.20 -11.79 -7.42
N ALA A 130 14.08 -12.64 -6.88
CA ALA A 130 15.26 -12.21 -6.13
C ALA A 130 16.13 -11.21 -6.91
N ARG A 131 16.32 -11.45 -8.22
CA ARG A 131 17.08 -10.54 -9.08
C ARG A 131 16.40 -9.18 -9.23
N ALA A 132 15.08 -9.16 -9.40
CA ALA A 132 14.32 -7.91 -9.47
C ALA A 132 14.45 -7.13 -8.15
N GLU A 133 14.26 -7.79 -7.00
CA GLU A 133 14.42 -7.16 -5.67
C GLU A 133 15.81 -6.52 -5.51
N GLY A 134 16.87 -7.22 -5.91
CA GLY A 134 18.25 -6.73 -5.80
C GLY A 134 18.54 -5.51 -6.69
N TRP A 135 18.12 -5.54 -7.96
CA TRP A 135 18.32 -4.41 -8.87
C TRP A 135 17.48 -3.20 -8.50
N ILE A 136 16.23 -3.42 -8.07
CA ILE A 136 15.37 -2.35 -7.58
C ILE A 136 16.03 -1.70 -6.35
N ALA A 137 16.48 -2.48 -5.37
CA ALA A 137 17.14 -1.97 -4.17
C ALA A 137 18.46 -1.24 -4.48
N ALA A 138 19.26 -1.71 -5.44
CA ALA A 138 20.51 -1.05 -5.79
C ALA A 138 20.31 0.29 -6.57
N ALA A 139 19.16 0.49 -7.20
CA ALA A 139 18.94 1.63 -8.10
C ALA A 139 19.04 3.00 -7.39
N GLY A 140 18.44 3.15 -6.22
CA GLY A 140 18.50 4.38 -5.43
C GLY A 140 19.94 4.74 -5.02
N PRO A 141 20.66 3.85 -4.31
CA PRO A 141 22.05 4.10 -3.93
C PRO A 141 22.96 4.39 -5.12
N LEU A 142 22.81 3.68 -6.24
CA LEU A 142 23.57 3.95 -7.46
C LEU A 142 23.27 5.36 -8.01
N ALA A 143 22.01 5.81 -7.99
CA ALA A 143 21.64 7.16 -8.40
C ALA A 143 22.23 8.22 -7.46
N SER A 144 22.20 7.99 -6.14
CA SER A 144 22.84 8.88 -5.17
C SER A 144 24.36 8.94 -5.34
N CYS A 145 25.03 7.81 -5.54
CA CYS A 145 26.47 7.78 -5.81
C CYS A 145 26.81 8.47 -7.13
N ALA A 146 25.98 8.33 -8.17
CA ALA A 146 26.15 9.03 -9.44
C ALA A 146 26.01 10.56 -9.27
N LEU A 147 25.03 11.01 -8.49
CA LEU A 147 24.88 12.43 -8.15
C LEU A 147 26.06 12.94 -7.31
N ALA A 148 26.55 12.15 -6.35
CA ALA A 148 27.74 12.48 -5.58
C ALA A 148 28.97 12.68 -6.48
N GLY A 149 29.19 11.75 -7.42
CA GLY A 149 30.26 11.85 -8.40
C GLY A 149 30.10 13.05 -9.33
N LEU A 150 28.88 13.34 -9.78
CA LEU A 150 28.58 14.50 -10.62
C LEU A 150 28.89 15.83 -9.89
N PHE A 151 28.33 16.03 -8.70
CA PHE A 151 28.58 17.25 -7.92
C PHE A 151 30.06 17.38 -7.53
N GLY A 152 30.72 16.27 -7.18
CA GLY A 152 32.14 16.25 -6.86
C GLY A 152 33.02 16.59 -8.07
N ALA A 153 32.67 16.11 -9.27
CA ALA A 153 33.39 16.43 -10.49
C ALA A 153 33.21 17.91 -10.88
N VAL A 154 31.98 18.44 -10.80
CA VAL A 154 31.71 19.87 -11.04
C VAL A 154 32.45 20.74 -10.03
N TRP A 155 32.48 20.34 -8.76
CA TRP A 155 33.28 21.01 -7.74
C TRP A 155 34.78 21.00 -8.09
N TRP A 156 35.34 19.84 -8.43
CA TRP A 156 36.77 19.66 -8.76
C TRP A 156 37.22 20.47 -9.99
N TRP A 157 36.37 20.60 -11.01
CA TRP A 157 36.68 21.45 -12.16
C TRP A 157 36.42 22.93 -11.92
N GLY A 158 35.54 23.27 -10.98
CA GLY A 158 35.27 24.64 -10.56
C GLY A 158 36.33 25.21 -9.62
N THR A 159 37.04 24.36 -8.86
CA THR A 159 38.15 24.74 -7.99
C THR A 159 39.33 25.23 -8.83
N GLY A 160 39.47 26.54 -8.99
CA GLY A 160 40.50 27.19 -9.81
C GLY A 160 40.04 28.49 -10.49
N ALA A 161 38.73 28.72 -10.58
CA ALA A 161 38.21 30.06 -10.80
C ALA A 161 38.26 30.86 -9.48
N ASP A 162 38.40 32.19 -9.53
CA ASP A 162 38.36 33.12 -8.37
C ASP A 162 37.02 33.07 -7.57
N THR A 163 36.16 32.10 -7.87
CA THR A 163 34.87 31.83 -7.23
C THR A 163 34.99 30.92 -6.01
N ALA A 164 36.03 31.10 -5.18
CA ALA A 164 36.09 30.52 -3.84
C ALA A 164 34.96 31.14 -2.99
N GLY A 165 33.77 30.53 -3.07
CA GLY A 165 32.54 31.15 -2.60
C GLY A 165 31.45 30.14 -2.27
N ALA A 166 30.31 30.66 -1.80
CA ALA A 166 29.16 29.88 -1.32
C ALA A 166 28.70 28.74 -2.25
N PHE A 167 28.86 28.92 -3.57
CA PHE A 167 28.51 27.90 -4.56
C PHE A 167 29.41 26.67 -4.52
N GLU A 168 30.72 26.87 -4.33
CA GLU A 168 31.70 25.78 -4.24
C GLU A 168 31.44 24.92 -3.00
N THR A 169 31.29 25.56 -1.84
CA THR A 169 30.96 24.89 -0.57
C THR A 169 29.63 24.13 -0.67
N MET A 170 28.63 24.70 -1.36
CA MET A 170 27.34 24.04 -1.60
C MET A 170 27.49 22.80 -2.47
N LEU A 171 28.26 22.86 -3.57
CA LEU A 171 28.50 21.69 -4.44
C LEU A 171 29.24 20.59 -3.70
N PHE A 172 30.27 20.93 -2.93
CA PHE A 172 30.99 19.98 -2.10
C PHE A 172 30.07 19.32 -1.08
N TRP A 173 29.25 20.12 -0.37
CA TRP A 173 28.26 19.61 0.56
C TRP A 173 27.24 18.68 -0.12
N LEU A 174 26.74 19.03 -1.32
CA LEU A 174 25.84 18.19 -2.12
C LEU A 174 26.50 16.87 -2.55
N ALA A 175 27.79 16.89 -2.88
CA ALA A 175 28.55 15.69 -3.22
C ALA A 175 28.65 14.75 -2.00
N ILE A 176 29.07 15.30 -0.86
CA ILE A 176 29.22 14.54 0.39
C ILE A 176 27.87 13.99 0.88
N ILE A 177 26.83 14.82 0.93
CA ILE A 177 25.52 14.37 1.45
C ILE A 177 24.89 13.29 0.55
N ASN A 178 25.11 13.33 -0.77
CA ASN A 178 24.68 12.27 -1.68
C ASN A 178 25.50 10.98 -1.51
N ALA A 179 26.81 11.10 -1.29
CA ALA A 179 27.65 9.95 -0.98
C ALA A 179 27.22 9.30 0.34
N LEU A 180 26.89 10.11 1.35
CA LEU A 180 26.34 9.64 2.63
C LEU A 180 24.96 9.00 2.44
N LEU A 181 24.06 9.61 1.67
CA LEU A 181 22.73 9.05 1.39
C LEU A 181 22.82 7.68 0.71
N GLY A 182 23.67 7.53 -0.31
CA GLY A 182 23.89 6.26 -1.00
C GLY A 182 24.60 5.23 -0.11
N GLY A 183 25.69 5.63 0.55
CA GLY A 183 26.48 4.75 1.41
C GLY A 183 25.72 4.25 2.64
N PHE A 184 24.96 5.13 3.29
CA PHE A 184 24.10 4.76 4.41
C PHE A 184 23.00 3.79 3.98
N ASN A 185 22.34 4.04 2.84
CA ASN A 185 21.33 3.12 2.32
C ASN A 185 21.90 1.77 1.87
N LEU A 186 23.20 1.66 1.56
CA LEU A 186 23.86 0.38 1.24
C LEU A 186 24.21 -0.46 2.47
N LEU A 187 24.04 0.04 3.69
CA LEU A 187 24.35 -0.72 4.90
C LEU A 187 23.49 -2.00 4.97
N PRO A 188 24.08 -3.14 5.38
CA PRO A 188 23.41 -4.42 5.39
C PRO A 188 22.41 -4.51 6.55
N GLY A 189 21.13 -4.23 6.27
CA GLY A 189 20.07 -4.41 7.26
C GLY A 189 18.77 -3.70 6.89
N ALA A 190 17.62 -4.31 7.18
CA ALA A 190 16.33 -3.64 7.05
C ALA A 190 16.23 -2.45 8.03
N PRO A 191 15.54 -1.35 7.68
CA PRO A 191 14.75 -1.10 6.46
C PRO A 191 15.54 -0.51 5.28
N LEU A 192 16.87 -0.46 5.35
CA LEU A 192 17.72 0.16 4.32
C LEU A 192 17.75 -0.66 3.04
N ASP A 193 18.10 -0.04 1.92
CA ASP A 193 18.21 -0.73 0.62
C ASP A 193 19.24 -1.86 0.62
N GLY A 194 20.33 -1.71 1.37
CA GLY A 194 21.34 -2.75 1.58
C GLY A 194 20.75 -3.97 2.27
N GLY A 195 19.77 -3.79 3.16
CA GLY A 195 18.96 -4.88 3.71
C GLY A 195 18.16 -5.61 2.63
N ARG A 196 17.56 -4.87 1.69
CA ARG A 196 16.84 -5.46 0.55
C ARG A 196 17.77 -6.16 -0.43
N ILE A 197 19.00 -5.68 -0.61
CA ILE A 197 20.05 -6.39 -1.36
C ILE A 197 20.43 -7.70 -0.66
N VAL A 198 20.61 -7.69 0.67
CA VAL A 198 20.83 -8.91 1.46
C VAL A 198 19.66 -9.89 1.30
N LYS A 199 18.42 -9.40 1.39
CA LYS A 199 17.21 -10.19 1.14
C LYS A 199 17.21 -10.79 -0.26
N ALA A 200 17.55 -10.03 -1.29
CA ALA A 200 17.65 -10.52 -2.67
C ALA A 200 18.68 -11.64 -2.81
N VAL A 201 19.88 -11.46 -2.25
CA VAL A 201 20.95 -12.47 -2.29
C VAL A 201 20.52 -13.75 -1.56
N ARG A 202 20.01 -13.63 -0.33
CA ARG A 202 19.55 -14.77 0.48
C ARG A 202 18.36 -15.48 -0.14
N TRP A 203 17.45 -14.73 -0.76
CA TRP A 203 16.33 -15.30 -1.49
C TRP A 203 16.81 -16.10 -2.71
N GLY A 204 17.77 -15.58 -3.47
CA GLY A 204 18.39 -16.32 -4.58
C GLY A 204 19.11 -17.60 -4.14
N GLN A 205 19.66 -17.63 -2.91
CA GLN A 205 20.35 -18.81 -2.36
C GLN A 205 19.39 -19.89 -1.84
N HIS A 206 18.32 -19.51 -1.15
CA HIS A 206 17.46 -20.44 -0.41
C HIS A 206 16.09 -20.66 -1.05
N GLY A 207 15.69 -19.86 -2.05
CA GLY A 207 14.39 -19.92 -2.70
C GLY A 207 13.21 -19.41 -1.86
N ASN A 208 13.36 -19.28 -0.54
CA ASN A 208 12.33 -18.77 0.37
C ASN A 208 12.52 -17.26 0.65
N ARG A 209 11.58 -16.45 0.15
CA ARG A 209 11.57 -14.98 0.30
C ARG A 209 11.38 -14.51 1.75
N TYR A 210 10.59 -15.22 2.54
CA TYR A 210 10.26 -14.84 3.92
C TYR A 210 11.43 -15.10 4.85
N ARG A 211 12.10 -16.24 4.68
CA ARG A 211 13.37 -16.52 5.35
C ARG A 211 14.40 -15.43 5.04
N ALA A 212 14.53 -15.05 3.77
CA ALA A 212 15.47 -14.01 3.36
C ALA A 212 15.13 -12.62 3.95
N ALA A 213 13.85 -12.26 4.03
CA ALA A 213 13.39 -11.04 4.68
C ALA A 213 13.70 -11.05 6.18
N ARG A 214 13.49 -12.18 6.86
CA ARG A 214 13.83 -12.36 8.28
C ARG A 214 15.32 -12.21 8.53
N GLU A 215 16.16 -12.81 7.68
CA GLU A 215 17.63 -12.69 7.77
C GLU A 215 18.10 -11.24 7.53
N ALA A 216 17.51 -10.52 6.58
CA ALA A 216 17.77 -9.10 6.36
C ALA A 216 17.34 -8.21 7.56
N GLY A 217 16.21 -8.53 8.18
CA GLY A 217 15.76 -7.88 9.41
C GLY A 217 16.66 -8.17 10.62
N GLN A 218 17.19 -9.39 10.73
CA GLN A 218 18.18 -9.75 11.75
C GLN A 218 19.49 -8.98 11.57
N ALA A 219 19.97 -8.83 10.32
CA ALA A 219 21.12 -7.98 10.00
C ALA A 219 20.86 -6.52 10.41
N GLY A 220 19.67 -5.99 10.13
CA GLY A 220 19.23 -4.66 10.57
C GLY A 220 19.19 -4.50 12.08
N THR A 221 18.77 -5.53 12.81
CA THR A 221 18.79 -5.56 14.28
C THR A 221 20.23 -5.50 14.81
N GLY A 222 21.16 -6.24 14.20
CA GLY A 222 22.58 -6.18 14.55
C GLY A 222 23.19 -4.79 14.30
N LEU A 223 22.92 -4.21 13.13
CA LEU A 223 23.33 -2.85 12.79
C LEU A 223 22.75 -1.81 13.76
N ALA A 224 21.47 -1.95 14.13
CA ALA A 224 20.82 -1.05 15.07
C ALA A 224 21.50 -1.06 16.45
N TRP A 225 21.80 -2.25 17.00
CA TRP A 225 22.52 -2.36 18.27
C TRP A 225 23.93 -1.78 18.21
N LEU A 226 24.62 -1.94 17.08
CA LEU A 226 25.93 -1.30 16.86
C LEU A 226 25.81 0.23 16.92
N LEU A 227 24.84 0.82 16.22
CA LEU A 227 24.63 2.27 16.21
C LEU A 227 24.17 2.80 17.58
N ILE A 228 23.33 2.05 18.29
CA ILE A 228 22.91 2.40 19.66
C ILE A 228 24.11 2.37 20.60
N GLY A 229 24.94 1.32 20.54
CA GLY A 229 26.15 1.21 21.35
C GLY A 229 27.14 2.34 21.08
N LEU A 230 27.38 2.66 19.80
CA LEU A 230 28.21 3.79 19.39
C LEU A 230 27.63 5.13 19.87
N GLY A 231 26.32 5.33 19.69
CA GLY A 231 25.62 6.54 20.14
C GLY A 231 25.72 6.73 21.64
N PHE A 232 25.53 5.65 22.43
CA PHE A 232 25.68 5.69 23.88
C PHE A 232 27.11 6.08 24.28
N LEU A 233 28.13 5.47 23.66
CA LEU A 233 29.53 5.79 23.92
C LEU A 233 29.85 7.27 23.62
N LEU A 234 29.33 7.82 22.53
CA LEU A 234 29.50 9.22 22.16
C LEU A 234 28.74 10.17 23.10
N VAL A 235 27.56 9.80 23.59
CA VAL A 235 26.83 10.58 24.60
C VAL A 235 27.65 10.68 25.89
N VAL A 236 28.23 9.57 26.35
CA VAL A 236 29.08 9.56 27.55
C VAL A 236 30.31 10.46 27.38
N ARG A 237 30.81 10.63 26.15
CA ARG A 237 31.91 11.54 25.83
C ARG A 237 31.50 12.97 25.51
N SER A 238 30.20 13.29 25.54
CA SER A 238 29.64 14.59 25.14
C SER A 238 29.80 14.94 23.65
N ASP A 239 30.02 13.95 22.77
CA ASP A 239 30.30 14.10 21.33
C ASP A 239 29.02 14.06 20.45
N GLY A 240 27.88 14.53 20.94
CA GLY A 240 26.65 14.57 20.13
C GLY A 240 26.09 13.19 19.74
N GLY A 241 26.24 12.16 20.58
CA GLY A 241 25.80 10.79 20.31
C GLY A 241 24.27 10.57 20.24
N LEU A 242 23.46 11.57 20.61
CA LEU A 242 22.00 11.47 20.64
C LEU A 242 21.41 11.14 19.25
N TRP A 243 21.97 11.70 18.18
CA TRP A 243 21.49 11.43 16.83
C TRP A 243 21.66 9.95 16.45
N TRP A 244 22.83 9.37 16.77
CA TRP A 244 23.10 7.95 16.53
C TRP A 244 22.18 7.02 17.32
N LEU A 245 21.83 7.39 18.56
CA LEU A 245 20.83 6.66 19.35
C LEU A 245 19.46 6.69 18.68
N ILE A 246 19.01 7.85 18.20
CA ILE A 246 17.72 8.00 17.52
C ILE A 246 17.68 7.18 16.23
N VAL A 247 18.72 7.29 15.40
CA VAL A 247 18.83 6.51 14.15
C VAL A 247 18.88 5.01 14.43
N GLY A 248 19.69 4.59 15.40
CA GLY A 248 19.77 3.18 15.80
C GLY A 248 18.44 2.63 16.31
N LEU A 249 17.72 3.38 17.14
CA LEU A 249 16.37 2.99 17.60
C LEU A 249 15.37 2.91 16.44
N PHE A 250 15.42 3.87 15.52
CA PHE A 250 14.57 3.86 14.32
C PHE A 250 14.82 2.60 13.47
N ILE A 251 16.08 2.26 13.20
CA ILE A 251 16.43 1.04 12.47
C ILE A 251 15.95 -0.20 13.25
N LEU A 252 16.13 -0.24 14.57
CA LEU A 252 15.69 -1.35 15.40
C LEU A 252 14.18 -1.60 15.26
N VAL A 253 13.37 -0.55 15.42
CA VAL A 253 11.90 -0.66 15.33
C VAL A 253 11.47 -1.16 13.95
N ASN A 254 12.03 -0.58 12.88
CA ASN A 254 11.65 -0.98 11.52
C ASN A 254 12.15 -2.38 11.15
N ALA A 255 13.34 -2.78 11.61
CA ALA A 255 13.84 -4.13 11.45
C ALA A 255 12.91 -5.17 12.10
N GLN A 256 12.38 -4.86 13.29
CA GLN A 256 11.41 -5.72 13.97
C GLN A 256 10.06 -5.79 13.25
N VAL A 257 9.62 -4.69 12.63
CA VAL A 257 8.41 -4.70 11.78
C VAL A 257 8.62 -5.64 10.58
N GLU A 258 9.75 -5.55 9.88
CA GLU A 258 10.06 -6.41 8.73
C GLU A 258 10.12 -7.90 9.14
N ILE A 259 10.77 -8.24 10.27
CA ILE A 259 10.84 -9.62 10.78
C ILE A 259 9.44 -10.18 11.05
N ARG A 260 8.58 -9.40 11.72
CA ARG A 260 7.21 -9.83 12.04
C ARG A 260 6.36 -9.95 10.79
N ALA A 261 6.47 -9.01 9.85
CA ALA A 261 5.76 -9.07 8.58
C ALA A 261 6.17 -10.33 7.78
N ALA A 262 7.47 -10.67 7.77
CA ALA A 262 7.97 -11.88 7.15
C ALA A 262 7.42 -13.15 7.80
N ALA A 263 7.36 -13.21 9.14
CA ALA A 263 6.83 -14.38 9.86
C ALA A 263 5.33 -14.60 9.61
N VAL A 264 4.53 -13.52 9.62
CA VAL A 264 3.11 -13.59 9.28
C VAL A 264 2.94 -14.00 7.82
N GLY A 265 3.70 -13.38 6.92
CA GLY A 265 3.68 -13.70 5.49
C GLY A 265 3.99 -15.17 5.22
N GLU A 266 5.03 -15.73 5.84
CA GLU A 266 5.43 -17.14 5.68
C GLU A 266 4.32 -18.12 6.07
N ARG A 267 3.57 -17.81 7.12
CA ARG A 267 2.48 -18.67 7.61
C ARG A 267 1.19 -18.54 6.79
N LEU A 268 1.04 -17.45 6.07
CA LEU A 268 -0.11 -17.19 5.18
C LEU A 268 0.21 -17.52 3.72
N ASP A 269 1.46 -17.83 3.40
CA ASP A 269 1.87 -18.21 2.05
C ASP A 269 1.20 -19.51 1.64
N GLY A 270 0.73 -19.56 0.38
CA GLY A 270 -0.02 -20.71 -0.15
C GLY A 270 -1.47 -20.82 0.33
N LEU A 271 -1.93 -19.98 1.27
CA LEU A 271 -3.36 -19.90 1.63
C LEU A 271 -4.12 -19.00 0.65
N THR A 272 -5.22 -19.53 0.15
CA THR A 272 -6.18 -18.79 -0.67
C THR A 272 -7.31 -18.25 0.18
N VAL A 273 -8.01 -17.24 -0.35
CA VAL A 273 -9.28 -16.76 0.21
C VAL A 273 -10.25 -17.93 0.37
N GLY A 274 -10.28 -18.85 -0.60
CA GLY A 274 -11.13 -20.03 -0.61
C GLY A 274 -10.94 -20.94 0.61
N ASP A 275 -9.72 -21.07 1.12
CA ASP A 275 -9.41 -21.91 2.30
C ASP A 275 -10.02 -21.39 3.59
N LEU A 276 -10.29 -20.08 3.66
CA LEU A 276 -10.90 -19.40 4.81
C LEU A 276 -12.36 -19.04 4.58
N THR A 277 -12.84 -19.18 3.34
CA THR A 277 -14.18 -18.79 2.94
C THR A 277 -15.21 -19.70 3.61
N TRP A 278 -16.20 -19.09 4.24
CA TRP A 278 -17.43 -19.78 4.58
C TRP A 278 -18.32 -19.83 3.34
N TYR A 279 -18.49 -21.03 2.78
CA TYR A 279 -19.39 -21.27 1.66
C TYR A 279 -20.80 -21.58 2.18
N GLY A 280 -21.80 -20.92 1.60
CA GLY A 280 -23.19 -21.01 2.02
C GLY A 280 -23.57 -19.83 2.88
N LEU A 281 -24.00 -18.73 2.26
CA LEU A 281 -24.61 -17.59 2.94
C LEU A 281 -26.09 -17.87 3.15
N ALA A 282 -26.63 -17.50 4.31
CA ALA A 282 -28.08 -17.48 4.46
C ALA A 282 -28.64 -16.31 3.65
N HIS A 283 -29.71 -16.54 2.90
CA HIS A 283 -30.41 -15.48 2.17
C HIS A 283 -31.63 -15.05 2.96
N ALA A 284 -31.75 -13.74 3.18
CA ALA A 284 -32.90 -13.15 3.83
C ALA A 284 -33.48 -12.03 2.98
N GLY A 285 -34.82 -11.95 2.95
CA GLY A 285 -35.53 -10.84 2.33
C GLY A 285 -35.40 -9.55 3.13
N PRO A 286 -35.84 -8.41 2.57
CA PRO A 286 -35.69 -7.09 3.18
C PRO A 286 -36.53 -6.93 4.47
N ASP A 287 -37.58 -7.73 4.61
CA ASP A 287 -38.54 -7.69 5.72
C ASP A 287 -38.19 -8.64 6.88
N MET A 288 -37.06 -9.35 6.78
CA MET A 288 -36.62 -10.27 7.84
C MET A 288 -36.11 -9.49 9.07
N ASP A 289 -36.57 -9.87 10.26
CA ASP A 289 -36.08 -9.34 11.53
C ASP A 289 -34.92 -10.19 12.10
N ALA A 290 -34.20 -9.62 13.07
CA ALA A 290 -33.04 -10.26 13.69
C ALA A 290 -33.40 -11.55 14.44
N ASP A 291 -34.58 -11.63 15.09
CA ASP A 291 -35.00 -12.79 15.87
C ASP A 291 -35.35 -13.97 14.95
N SER A 292 -36.17 -13.73 13.94
CA SER A 292 -36.52 -14.71 12.90
C SER A 292 -35.27 -15.26 12.20
N MET A 293 -34.31 -14.38 11.89
CA MET A 293 -33.05 -14.80 11.27
C MET A 293 -32.20 -15.67 12.21
N LEU A 294 -32.05 -15.30 13.49
CA LEU A 294 -31.31 -16.10 14.47
C LEU A 294 -31.94 -17.49 14.65
N TRP A 295 -33.27 -17.57 14.68
CA TRP A 295 -33.98 -18.85 14.75
C TRP A 295 -33.78 -19.70 13.49
N GLN A 296 -33.92 -19.10 12.30
CA GLN A 296 -33.73 -19.79 11.02
C GLN A 296 -32.29 -20.29 10.85
N ARG A 297 -31.31 -19.50 11.30
CA ARG A 297 -29.88 -19.85 11.30
C ARG A 297 -29.57 -21.07 12.16
N GLY A 298 -30.17 -21.19 13.33
CA GLY A 298 -29.99 -22.37 14.19
C GLY A 298 -30.38 -23.67 13.48
N ARG A 299 -31.35 -23.59 12.56
CA ARG A 299 -31.77 -24.69 11.68
C ARG A 299 -30.84 -24.96 10.49
N LEU A 300 -30.14 -23.93 10.01
CA LEU A 300 -29.23 -23.99 8.86
C LEU A 300 -27.77 -24.30 9.25
N GLY A 301 -27.51 -24.66 10.51
CA GLY A 301 -26.19 -25.09 10.96
C GLY A 301 -25.22 -23.95 11.29
N ASN A 302 -25.72 -22.83 11.84
CA ASN A 302 -24.90 -21.69 12.28
C ASN A 302 -24.07 -21.05 11.15
N VAL A 303 -24.78 -20.55 10.14
CA VAL A 303 -24.20 -19.90 8.96
C VAL A 303 -23.41 -18.63 9.33
N GLY A 304 -22.18 -18.45 8.84
CA GLY A 304 -21.29 -17.36 9.29
C GLY A 304 -21.71 -15.91 8.95
N GLY A 305 -22.73 -15.73 8.11
CA GLY A 305 -23.26 -14.43 7.72
C GLY A 305 -24.53 -14.53 6.89
N VAL A 306 -25.28 -13.42 6.83
CA VAL A 306 -26.57 -13.33 6.14
C VAL A 306 -26.48 -12.32 5.02
N LEU A 307 -26.78 -12.75 3.79
CA LEU A 307 -26.94 -11.90 2.63
C LEU A 307 -28.38 -11.40 2.59
N VAL A 308 -28.55 -10.09 2.74
CA VAL A 308 -29.83 -9.43 2.54
C VAL A 308 -30.01 -9.15 1.06
N THR A 309 -31.07 -9.70 0.48
CA THR A 309 -31.41 -9.53 -0.93
C THR A 309 -32.63 -8.62 -1.09
N ASP A 310 -32.72 -7.92 -2.22
CA ASP A 310 -33.94 -7.23 -2.60
C ASP A 310 -35.06 -8.22 -2.99
N ALA A 311 -36.25 -7.69 -3.28
CA ALA A 311 -37.39 -8.49 -3.70
C ALA A 311 -37.19 -9.21 -5.06
N ALA A 312 -36.20 -8.79 -5.86
CA ALA A 312 -35.82 -9.40 -7.13
C ALA A 312 -34.66 -10.41 -7.00
N GLY A 313 -34.13 -10.63 -5.79
CA GLY A 313 -33.01 -11.53 -5.51
C GLY A 313 -31.61 -10.90 -5.68
N GLY A 314 -31.53 -9.59 -5.90
CA GLY A 314 -30.28 -8.84 -6.00
C GLY A 314 -29.63 -8.63 -4.62
N PRO A 315 -28.29 -8.76 -4.49
CA PRO A 315 -27.59 -8.63 -3.21
C PRO A 315 -27.49 -7.16 -2.78
N GLN A 316 -28.08 -6.79 -1.64
CA GLN A 316 -28.06 -5.40 -1.12
C GLN A 316 -26.98 -5.17 -0.07
N GLY A 317 -26.85 -6.10 0.88
CA GLY A 317 -26.00 -5.91 2.04
C GLY A 317 -25.76 -7.19 2.80
N LEU A 318 -24.79 -7.15 3.72
CA LEU A 318 -24.40 -8.29 4.52
C LEU A 318 -24.57 -7.98 5.99
N VAL A 319 -25.19 -8.88 6.73
CA VAL A 319 -25.29 -8.84 8.18
C VAL A 319 -24.37 -9.91 8.75
N LEU A 320 -23.44 -9.50 9.60
CA LEU A 320 -22.53 -10.40 10.30
C LEU A 320 -23.20 -11.00 11.54
N GLU A 321 -22.71 -12.16 11.96
CA GLU A 321 -23.25 -12.87 13.13
C GLU A 321 -23.14 -12.04 14.43
N ASP A 322 -22.01 -11.39 14.64
CA ASP A 322 -21.77 -10.53 15.81
C ASP A 322 -22.77 -9.37 15.88
N GLN A 323 -23.15 -8.80 14.73
CA GLN A 323 -24.16 -7.76 14.67
C GLN A 323 -25.55 -8.24 15.09
N LEU A 324 -25.92 -9.48 14.76
CA LEU A 324 -27.20 -10.07 15.17
C LEU A 324 -27.23 -10.30 16.68
N TRP A 325 -26.15 -10.83 17.25
CA TRP A 325 -26.07 -11.12 18.68
C TRP A 325 -25.93 -9.86 19.54
N ASN A 326 -25.37 -8.78 19.00
CA ASN A 326 -25.26 -7.49 19.68
C ASN A 326 -26.60 -6.77 19.86
N VAL A 327 -27.67 -7.20 19.17
CA VAL A 327 -29.02 -6.67 19.42
C VAL A 327 -29.57 -7.27 20.71
N PRO A 328 -30.04 -6.44 21.68
CA PRO A 328 -30.69 -6.91 22.91
C PRO A 328 -31.87 -7.84 22.60
N ALA A 329 -32.08 -8.86 23.43
CA ALA A 329 -33.08 -9.90 23.16
C ALA A 329 -34.51 -9.34 23.03
N GLU A 330 -34.87 -8.32 23.83
CA GLU A 330 -36.16 -7.63 23.74
C GLU A 330 -36.39 -6.86 22.42
N ASP A 331 -35.31 -6.39 21.78
CA ASP A 331 -35.39 -5.52 20.60
C ASP A 331 -35.32 -6.31 19.28
N ARG A 332 -34.79 -7.54 19.29
CA ARG A 332 -34.57 -8.36 18.08
C ARG A 332 -35.80 -8.50 17.16
N PRO A 333 -37.04 -8.69 17.68
CA PRO A 333 -38.22 -8.82 16.82
C PRO A 333 -38.58 -7.53 16.06
N TRP A 334 -38.05 -6.39 16.50
CA TRP A 334 -38.36 -5.06 15.95
C TRP A 334 -37.23 -4.50 15.07
N VAL A 335 -36.06 -5.13 15.08
CA VAL A 335 -34.90 -4.70 14.30
C VAL A 335 -34.83 -5.50 13.00
N LEU A 336 -35.08 -4.81 11.88
CA LEU A 336 -34.96 -5.39 10.55
C LEU A 336 -33.49 -5.57 10.15
N LEU A 337 -33.20 -6.63 9.41
CA LEU A 337 -31.85 -6.89 8.88
C LEU A 337 -31.36 -5.74 7.99
N THR A 338 -32.25 -5.04 7.30
CA THR A 338 -31.94 -3.86 6.47
C THR A 338 -31.39 -2.68 7.28
N GLN A 339 -31.66 -2.61 8.59
CA GLN A 339 -31.10 -1.59 9.49
C GLN A 339 -29.70 -1.97 9.99
N LEU A 340 -29.41 -3.27 10.08
CA LEU A 340 -28.11 -3.80 10.53
C LEU A 340 -27.12 -4.00 9.39
N MET A 341 -27.61 -4.22 8.16
CA MET A 341 -26.79 -4.62 7.04
C MET A 341 -25.73 -3.59 6.68
N VAL A 342 -24.55 -4.09 6.35
CA VAL A 342 -23.49 -3.29 5.77
C VAL A 342 -23.61 -3.37 4.25
N PRO A 343 -23.68 -2.23 3.53
CA PRO A 343 -23.68 -2.21 2.08
C PRO A 343 -22.44 -2.89 1.50
N LEU A 344 -22.61 -3.69 0.45
CA LEU A 344 -21.52 -4.46 -0.17
C LEU A 344 -20.43 -3.59 -0.82
N GLU A 345 -20.75 -2.34 -1.14
CA GLU A 345 -19.80 -1.37 -1.70
C GLU A 345 -18.68 -1.00 -0.72
N GLY A 346 -18.93 -1.14 0.59
CA GLY A 346 -17.98 -0.82 1.64
C GLY A 346 -17.19 -2.01 2.18
N ILE A 347 -17.30 -3.19 1.55
CA ILE A 347 -16.63 -4.42 1.99
C ILE A 347 -15.61 -4.85 0.94
N THR A 348 -14.44 -5.30 1.40
CA THR A 348 -13.39 -5.81 0.51
C THR A 348 -13.92 -6.99 -0.31
N ARG A 349 -13.79 -6.94 -1.63
CA ARG A 349 -14.14 -8.04 -2.54
C ARG A 349 -12.89 -8.82 -2.92
N ALA A 350 -12.98 -10.13 -2.91
CA ALA A 350 -11.90 -11.03 -3.32
C ALA A 350 -12.42 -12.25 -4.11
N SER A 351 -11.55 -12.85 -4.91
CA SER A 351 -11.83 -14.13 -5.59
C SER A 351 -11.45 -15.32 -4.68
N PRO A 352 -12.14 -16.48 -4.75
CA PRO A 352 -11.74 -17.68 -4.02
C PRO A 352 -10.27 -18.08 -4.23
N ASP A 353 -9.76 -17.91 -5.45
CA ASP A 353 -8.41 -18.36 -5.83
C ASP A 353 -7.34 -17.30 -5.51
N GLU A 354 -7.76 -16.15 -4.98
CA GLU A 354 -6.87 -15.05 -4.65
C GLU A 354 -6.06 -15.36 -3.39
N PRO A 355 -4.74 -15.12 -3.37
CA PRO A 355 -3.92 -15.37 -2.20
C PRO A 355 -4.27 -14.41 -1.07
N LEU A 356 -4.38 -14.93 0.16
CA LEU A 356 -4.79 -14.15 1.32
C LEU A 356 -3.84 -12.96 1.58
N SER A 357 -2.54 -13.15 1.33
CA SER A 357 -1.51 -12.10 1.46
C SER A 357 -1.79 -10.86 0.61
N SER A 358 -2.48 -11.00 -0.52
CA SER A 358 -2.87 -9.88 -1.38
C SER A 358 -4.14 -9.16 -0.91
N VAL A 359 -4.98 -9.82 -0.12
CA VAL A 359 -6.25 -9.26 0.38
C VAL A 359 -6.02 -8.42 1.62
N LEU A 360 -5.12 -8.84 2.52
CA LEU A 360 -4.86 -8.15 3.79
C LEU A 360 -4.53 -6.65 3.64
N PRO A 361 -3.71 -6.20 2.66
CA PRO A 361 -3.41 -4.78 2.50
C PRO A 361 -4.60 -3.94 2.03
N ARG A 362 -5.60 -4.56 1.40
CA ARG A 362 -6.82 -3.90 0.91
C ARG A 362 -7.94 -3.90 1.96
N LEU A 363 -7.78 -4.66 3.05
CA LEU A 363 -8.77 -4.80 4.09
C LEU A 363 -8.98 -3.46 4.81
N ASP A 364 -10.23 -3.02 4.94
CA ASP A 364 -10.56 -1.89 5.81
C ASP A 364 -10.40 -2.32 7.29
N PRO A 365 -9.48 -1.70 8.06
CA PRO A 365 -9.29 -2.02 9.47
C PRO A 365 -10.55 -1.80 10.32
N ARG A 366 -11.46 -0.93 9.86
CA ARG A 366 -12.73 -0.65 10.56
C ARG A 366 -13.78 -1.71 10.29
N ARG A 367 -13.63 -2.49 9.21
CA ARG A 367 -14.58 -3.51 8.75
C ARG A 367 -13.80 -4.70 8.19
N PRO A 368 -13.23 -5.55 9.06
CA PRO A 368 -12.35 -6.65 8.66
C PRO A 368 -13.13 -7.86 8.10
N ALA A 369 -14.08 -7.63 7.19
CA ALA A 369 -14.84 -8.66 6.49
C ALA A 369 -14.42 -8.68 5.00
N VAL A 370 -14.43 -9.87 4.41
CA VAL A 370 -14.11 -10.06 2.98
C VAL A 370 -15.24 -10.83 2.31
N THR A 371 -15.82 -10.23 1.28
CA THR A 371 -16.82 -10.89 0.44
C THR A 371 -16.14 -11.62 -0.71
N VAL A 372 -16.59 -12.85 -0.97
CA VAL A 372 -15.94 -13.75 -1.92
C VAL A 372 -16.83 -13.93 -3.13
N TRP A 373 -16.30 -13.58 -4.31
CA TRP A 373 -17.05 -13.48 -5.55
C TRP A 373 -16.49 -14.41 -6.63
N ARG A 374 -17.37 -15.06 -7.38
CA ARG A 374 -17.04 -15.84 -8.59
C ARG A 374 -18.04 -15.48 -9.69
N ASP A 375 -17.55 -15.04 -10.85
CA ASP A 375 -18.37 -14.65 -12.00
C ASP A 375 -19.51 -13.67 -11.63
N ASP A 376 -19.17 -12.64 -10.85
CA ASP A 376 -20.09 -11.61 -10.32
C ASP A 376 -21.21 -12.13 -9.40
N ARG A 377 -21.06 -13.37 -8.90
CA ARG A 377 -21.92 -13.94 -7.87
C ARG A 377 -21.20 -14.01 -6.54
N LEU A 378 -21.85 -13.55 -5.48
CA LEU A 378 -21.36 -13.71 -4.13
C LEU A 378 -21.48 -15.19 -3.71
N VAL A 379 -20.34 -15.85 -3.50
CA VAL A 379 -20.28 -17.29 -3.16
C VAL A 379 -20.00 -17.55 -1.69
N GLY A 380 -19.47 -16.55 -0.97
CA GLY A 380 -19.14 -16.71 0.44
C GLY A 380 -18.62 -15.44 1.11
N LEU A 381 -18.21 -15.62 2.35
CA LEU A 381 -17.72 -14.56 3.24
C LEU A 381 -16.59 -15.10 4.11
N ILE A 382 -15.59 -14.26 4.37
CA ILE A 382 -14.65 -14.44 5.48
C ILE A 382 -15.07 -13.48 6.59
N SER A 383 -15.50 -14.03 7.72
CA SER A 383 -15.88 -13.23 8.89
C SER A 383 -14.64 -12.60 9.57
N PRO A 384 -14.82 -11.44 10.22
CA PRO A 384 -13.79 -10.82 11.07
C PRO A 384 -13.10 -11.79 12.02
N ASP A 385 -13.88 -12.60 12.73
CA ASP A 385 -13.35 -13.48 13.77
C ASP A 385 -12.46 -14.56 13.19
N ARG A 386 -12.87 -15.21 12.09
CA ARG A 386 -12.05 -16.23 11.42
C ARG A 386 -10.76 -15.64 10.85
N LEU A 387 -10.87 -14.46 10.23
CA LEU A 387 -9.72 -13.77 9.69
C LEU A 387 -8.72 -13.43 10.81
N MET A 388 -9.22 -12.87 11.92
CA MET A 388 -8.39 -12.47 13.06
C MET A 388 -7.84 -13.66 13.84
N GLU A 389 -8.60 -14.74 14.01
CA GLU A 389 -8.14 -15.99 14.60
C GLU A 389 -6.97 -16.56 13.79
N ARG A 390 -7.10 -16.57 12.45
CA ARG A 390 -6.03 -17.06 11.58
C ARG A 390 -4.80 -16.17 11.62
N ILE A 391 -4.96 -14.85 11.61
CA ILE A 391 -3.84 -13.90 11.76
C ILE A 391 -3.16 -14.07 13.11
N ARG A 392 -3.91 -14.24 14.21
CA ARG A 392 -3.34 -14.47 15.55
C ARG A 392 -2.59 -15.78 15.63
N ALA A 393 -3.14 -16.86 15.06
CA ALA A 393 -2.43 -18.13 14.92
C ALA A 393 -1.16 -17.98 14.07
N ALA A 394 -1.19 -17.12 13.06
CA ALA A 394 -0.03 -16.75 12.26
C ALA A 394 0.92 -15.76 12.96
N THR A 395 0.61 -15.25 14.16
CA THR A 395 1.46 -14.31 14.91
C THR A 395 2.07 -14.94 16.18
N ARG A 396 1.43 -15.98 16.75
CA ARG A 396 1.98 -16.81 17.84
C ARG A 396 3.04 -17.75 17.32
#